data_AF-A0A914F7M1-F1
#
_entry.id   AF-A0A914F7M1-F1
#
_cell.length_a   1.000
_cell.length_b   1.000
_cell.length_c   1.000
_cell.angle_alpha   90.00
_cell.angle_beta   90.00
_cell.angle_gamma   90.00
#
_symmetry.space_group_name_H-M   'P 1'
#
loop_
_entity.id
_entity.type
_entity.pdbx_description
1 polymer ?
#
loop_
_entity_poly.entity_id
_entity_poly.type
_entity_poly.pdbx_seq_one_letter_code
_entity_poly.pdbx_strand_id
1 'polypeptide(L)'
;MITAGSDVFEAILNSSETRNSIDIPDFDEFVVKDAIKFIYGQKPPQAYYQLYRFSNLYSIRQLMDFCELYFEKNLGPNNVIQQALENDRGHLRHFCVVFYKSNKENVEKEETFLKASEETKNGLIVPFVLGP
;
A
#
# COMPACT_ATOMS: atom_id res chain seq x y z
N MET A 1 8.06 -18.20 -12.45
CA MET A 1 8.34 -17.57 -11.14
C MET A 1 7.26 -16.59 -10.73
N ILE A 2 6.82 -15.65 -11.59
CA ILE A 2 5.74 -14.72 -11.21
C ILE A 2 4.38 -15.40 -10.98
N THR A 3 4.05 -16.44 -11.75
CA THR A 3 2.85 -17.28 -11.55
C THR A 3 2.83 -17.99 -10.19
N ALA A 4 3.98 -18.48 -9.73
CA ALA A 4 4.10 -19.16 -8.44
C ALA A 4 3.86 -18.23 -7.24
N GLY A 5 3.88 -16.91 -7.45
CA GLY A 5 3.60 -15.91 -6.44
C GLY A 5 2.33 -15.09 -6.70
N SER A 6 1.55 -15.44 -7.72
CA SER A 6 0.34 -14.69 -8.12
C SER A 6 -0.59 -15.54 -8.97
N ASP A 7 -1.74 -15.88 -8.38
CA ASP A 7 -2.83 -16.59 -9.07
C ASP A 7 -3.40 -15.74 -10.23
N VAL A 8 -3.31 -14.40 -10.13
CA VAL A 8 -3.72 -13.48 -11.19
C VAL A 8 -2.81 -13.62 -12.41
N PHE A 9 -1.49 -13.62 -12.22
CA PHE A 9 -0.56 -13.84 -13.34
C PHE A 9 -0.65 -15.25 -13.91
N GLU A 10 -0.93 -16.26 -13.08
CA GLU A 10 -1.23 -17.62 -13.56
C GLU A 10 -2.47 -17.65 -14.46
N ALA A 11 -3.58 -17.04 -14.02
CA ALA A 11 -4.80 -16.95 -14.82
C ALA A 11 -4.59 -16.17 -16.13
N ILE A 12 -3.90 -15.04 -16.08
CA ILE A 12 -3.59 -14.23 -17.28
C ILE A 12 -2.80 -15.08 -18.29
N LEU A 13 -1.72 -15.73 -17.84
CA LEU A 13 -0.85 -16.50 -18.72
C LEU A 13 -1.52 -17.75 -19.30
N ASN A 14 -2.37 -18.43 -18.51
CA ASN A 14 -3.14 -19.58 -18.98
C ASN A 14 -4.24 -19.20 -19.97
N SER A 15 -4.79 -17.98 -19.87
CA SER A 15 -5.80 -17.47 -20.80
C SER A 15 -5.22 -16.93 -22.11
N SER A 16 -3.90 -16.72 -22.17
CA SER A 16 -3.21 -16.06 -23.27
C SER A 16 -2.32 -17.04 -24.04
N GLU A 17 -2.90 -18.05 -24.69
CA GLU A 17 -2.14 -19.10 -25.39
C GLU A 17 -1.24 -18.59 -26.56
N THR A 18 -1.30 -17.30 -26.92
CA THR A 18 -0.54 -16.73 -28.04
C THR A 18 0.11 -15.36 -27.80
N ARG A 19 0.02 -14.77 -26.60
CA ARG A 19 0.60 -13.44 -26.33
C ARG A 19 1.90 -13.54 -25.53
N ASN A 20 2.98 -13.05 -26.13
CA ASN A 20 4.29 -12.91 -25.46
C ASN A 20 4.41 -11.62 -24.63
N SER A 21 3.32 -10.85 -24.50
CA SER A 21 3.28 -9.59 -23.74
C SER A 21 1.97 -9.46 -22.96
N ILE A 22 2.09 -8.90 -21.77
CA ILE A 22 0.97 -8.52 -20.90
C ILE A 22 1.07 -7.01 -20.69
N ASP A 23 -0.03 -6.31 -20.91
CA ASP A 23 -0.13 -4.88 -20.62
C ASP A 23 -0.61 -4.67 -19.19
N ILE A 24 -0.01 -3.70 -18.49
CA ILE A 24 -0.32 -3.35 -17.10
C ILE A 24 -0.62 -1.84 -17.07
N PRO A 25 -1.85 -1.43 -17.41
CA PRO A 25 -2.18 -0.01 -17.60
C PRO A 25 -2.34 0.75 -16.29
N ASP A 26 -2.57 0.07 -15.18
CA ASP A 26 -2.89 0.67 -13.88
C ASP A 26 -1.66 1.18 -13.11
N PHE A 27 -0.44 0.88 -13.60
CA PHE A 27 0.80 1.18 -12.90
C PHE A 27 1.91 1.65 -13.84
N ASP A 28 2.70 2.60 -13.34
CA ASP A 28 3.89 3.08 -14.03
C ASP A 28 4.96 1.98 -14.15
N GLU A 29 5.78 2.09 -15.20
CA GLU A 29 6.90 1.16 -15.47
C GLU A 29 7.77 0.91 -14.23
N PHE A 30 8.04 1.97 -13.44
CA PHE A 30 8.89 1.86 -12.26
C PHE A 30 8.29 0.96 -11.18
N VAL A 31 6.97 1.05 -10.93
CA VAL A 31 6.27 0.24 -9.94
C VAL A 31 6.30 -1.23 -10.35
N VAL A 32 5.99 -1.51 -11.62
CA VAL A 32 6.02 -2.86 -12.18
C VAL A 32 7.44 -3.44 -12.08
N LYS A 33 8.44 -2.66 -12.47
CA LYS A 33 9.85 -3.06 -12.40
C LYS A 33 10.29 -3.40 -10.98
N ASP A 34 9.90 -2.61 -10.01
CA ASP A 34 10.26 -2.82 -8.60
C ASP A 34 9.52 -4.01 -7.98
N ALA A 35 8.27 -4.25 -8.36
CA ALA A 35 7.54 -5.45 -7.97
C ALA A 35 8.19 -6.71 -8.57
N ILE A 36 8.59 -6.67 -9.84
CA ILE A 36 9.33 -7.78 -10.48
C ILE A 36 10.65 -8.03 -9.78
N LYS A 37 11.44 -6.98 -9.50
CA LYS A 37 12.69 -7.09 -8.74
C LYS A 37 12.48 -7.80 -7.40
N PHE A 38 11.42 -7.45 -6.68
CA PHE A 38 11.05 -8.11 -5.42
C PHE A 38 10.78 -9.61 -5.59
N ILE A 39 10.00 -9.98 -6.60
CA ILE A 39 9.70 -11.39 -6.92
C ILE A 39 10.99 -12.19 -7.21
N TYR A 40 12.01 -11.54 -7.78
CA TYR A 40 13.34 -12.12 -8.00
C TYR A 40 14.32 -11.94 -6.83
N GLY A 41 13.82 -11.59 -5.64
CA GLY A 41 14.60 -11.54 -4.40
C GLY A 41 15.41 -10.26 -4.18
N GLN A 42 15.19 -9.21 -4.96
CA GLN A 42 15.84 -7.91 -4.76
C GLN A 42 15.01 -7.02 -3.84
N LYS A 43 15.65 -6.15 -3.05
CA LYS A 43 14.92 -5.18 -2.23
C LYS A 43 14.24 -4.14 -3.12
N PRO A 44 12.94 -3.85 -2.91
CA PRO A 44 12.26 -2.84 -3.70
C PRO A 44 12.64 -1.45 -3.16
N PRO A 45 12.83 -0.43 -4.00
CA PRO A 45 13.04 0.93 -3.57
C PRO A 45 11.72 1.62 -3.18
N GLN A 46 11.90 2.69 -2.38
CA GLN A 46 11.02 3.67 -1.71
C GLN A 46 9.50 3.80 -2.01
N ALA A 47 8.92 3.24 -3.08
CA ALA A 47 7.51 3.43 -3.46
C ALA A 47 6.56 2.36 -2.88
N TYR A 48 6.58 2.17 -1.55
CA TYR A 48 5.87 1.09 -0.87
C TYR A 48 4.34 1.10 -1.07
N TYR A 49 3.73 2.28 -1.24
CA TYR A 49 2.29 2.38 -1.47
C TYR A 49 1.86 1.84 -2.83
N GLN A 50 2.53 2.27 -3.91
CA GLN A 50 2.21 1.78 -5.25
C GLN A 50 2.51 0.28 -5.37
N LEU A 51 3.55 -0.20 -4.68
CA LEU A 51 3.86 -1.63 -4.56
C LEU A 51 2.81 -2.39 -3.75
N TYR A 52 2.25 -1.79 -2.70
CA TYR A 52 1.13 -2.36 -1.97
C TYR A 52 -0.11 -2.47 -2.85
N ARG A 53 -0.47 -1.42 -3.59
CA ARG A 53 -1.60 -1.46 -4.53
C ARG A 53 -1.38 -2.50 -5.62
N PHE A 54 -0.17 -2.58 -6.18
CA PHE A 54 0.20 -3.57 -7.19
C PHE A 54 0.07 -4.99 -6.64
N SER A 55 0.63 -5.25 -5.47
CA SER A 55 0.56 -6.58 -4.84
C SER A 55 -0.86 -6.97 -4.44
N ASN A 56 -1.70 -6.03 -4.02
CA ASN A 56 -3.10 -6.30 -3.76
C ASN A 56 -3.86 -6.62 -5.05
N LEU A 57 -3.69 -5.81 -6.12
CA LEU A 57 -4.39 -6.01 -7.39
C LEU A 57 -3.99 -7.32 -8.08
N TYR A 58 -2.70 -7.64 -8.07
CA TYR A 58 -2.17 -8.86 -8.70
C TYR A 58 -2.01 -10.03 -7.70
N SER A 59 -2.54 -9.91 -6.49
CA SER A 59 -2.51 -10.95 -5.45
C SER A 59 -1.10 -11.53 -5.16
N ILE A 60 -0.08 -10.66 -5.10
CA ILE A 60 1.30 -11.03 -4.78
C ILE A 60 1.51 -10.96 -3.27
N ARG A 61 1.08 -12.01 -2.56
CA ARG A 61 1.00 -12.03 -1.09
C ARG A 61 2.31 -11.63 -0.39
N GLN A 62 3.45 -12.15 -0.84
CA GLN A 62 4.75 -11.86 -0.21
C GLN A 62 5.14 -10.37 -0.31
N LEU A 63 4.79 -9.72 -1.43
CA LEU A 63 5.05 -8.28 -1.61
C LEU A 63 4.09 -7.45 -0.76
N MET A 64 2.84 -7.89 -0.65
CA MET A 64 1.84 -7.27 0.22
C MET A 64 2.29 -7.31 1.69
N ASP A 65 2.64 -8.50 2.19
CA ASP A 65 3.13 -8.70 3.56
C ASP A 65 4.39 -7.85 3.85
N PHE A 66 5.31 -7.78 2.89
CA PHE A 66 6.50 -6.94 3.00
C PHE A 66 6.15 -5.44 3.09
N CYS A 67 5.24 -4.97 2.23
CA CYS A 67 4.79 -3.58 2.23
C CYS A 67 4.08 -3.22 3.54
N GLU A 68 3.23 -4.08 4.08
CA GLU A 68 2.54 -3.87 5.36
C GLU A 68 3.54 -3.80 6.52
N LEU A 69 4.47 -4.75 6.60
CA LEU A 69 5.48 -4.77 7.66
C LEU A 69 6.45 -3.59 7.55
N TYR A 70 6.79 -3.16 6.33
CA TYR A 70 7.58 -1.95 6.14
C TYR A 70 6.79 -0.71 6.58
N PHE A 71 5.52 -0.61 6.19
CA PHE A 71 4.64 0.50 6.54
C PHE A 71 4.50 0.62 8.05
N GLU A 72 4.18 -0.46 8.75
CA GLU A 72 4.03 -0.48 10.21
C GLU A 72 5.31 -0.05 10.93
N LYS A 73 6.48 -0.51 10.46
CA LYS A 73 7.78 -0.14 11.06
C LYS A 73 8.17 1.31 10.87
N ASN A 74 7.69 1.95 9.81
CA ASN A 74 8.06 3.34 9.46
C ASN A 74 6.93 4.33 9.77
N LEU A 75 5.77 3.85 10.22
CA LEU A 75 4.68 4.70 10.66
C LEU A 75 5.05 5.35 11.99
N GLY A 76 4.94 6.67 12.04
CA GLY A 76 5.33 7.49 13.17
C GLY A 76 4.40 8.69 13.35
N PRO A 77 4.49 9.38 14.50
CA PRO A 77 3.62 10.51 14.78
C PRO A 77 3.73 11.62 13.73
N ASN A 78 4.94 11.85 13.21
CA ASN A 78 5.24 12.90 12.25
C ASN A 78 4.73 12.60 10.83
N ASN A 79 4.45 11.34 10.46
CA ASN A 79 4.07 10.97 9.10
C ASN A 79 2.69 10.30 8.98
N VAL A 80 2.07 9.86 10.08
CA VAL A 80 0.79 9.12 10.05
C VAL A 80 -0.33 9.86 9.32
N ILE A 81 -0.34 11.19 9.39
CA ILE A 81 -1.35 12.03 8.72
C ILE A 81 -1.15 12.04 7.21
N GLN A 82 0.09 12.24 6.77
CA GLN A 82 0.44 12.18 5.36
C GLN A 82 0.19 10.77 4.80
N GLN A 83 0.55 9.74 5.54
CA GLN A 83 0.30 8.35 5.15
C GLN A 83 -1.20 8.05 5.07
N ALA A 84 -2.03 8.54 6.00
CA ALA A 84 -3.48 8.36 5.93
C ALA A 84 -4.12 9.07 4.72
N LEU A 85 -3.56 10.19 4.28
CA LEU A 85 -3.99 10.92 3.09
C LEU A 85 -3.60 10.19 1.80
N GLU A 86 -2.37 9.72 1.73
CA GLU A 86 -1.85 8.97 0.58
C GLU A 86 -2.56 7.61 0.43
N ASN A 87 -3.06 7.06 1.55
CA ASN A 87 -3.76 5.80 1.64
C ASN A 87 -5.23 6.02 2.04
N ASP A 88 -6.01 6.73 1.21
CA ASP A 88 -7.37 7.15 1.54
C ASP A 88 -8.37 6.00 1.78
N ARG A 89 -8.03 4.76 1.37
CA ARG A 89 -8.88 3.57 1.44
C ARG A 89 -8.05 2.32 1.75
N GLY A 90 -8.69 1.35 2.40
CA GLY A 90 -8.15 0.00 2.60
C GLY A 90 -7.31 -0.19 3.87
N HIS A 91 -6.52 -1.26 3.89
CA HIS A 91 -5.84 -1.78 5.08
C HIS A 91 -4.78 -0.81 5.64
N LEU A 92 -4.01 -0.14 4.79
CA LEU A 92 -3.00 0.84 5.22
C LEU A 92 -3.63 2.06 5.93
N ARG A 93 -4.83 2.47 5.52
CA ARG A 93 -5.60 3.50 6.25
C ARG A 93 -5.99 3.03 7.63
N HIS A 94 -6.41 1.77 7.76
CA HIS A 94 -6.77 1.20 9.04
C HIS A 94 -5.57 1.23 10.01
N PHE A 95 -4.37 0.89 9.55
CA PHE A 95 -3.15 1.03 10.34
C PHE A 95 -2.92 2.48 10.81
N CYS A 96 -3.11 3.47 9.93
CA CYS A 96 -2.98 4.88 10.32
C CYS A 96 -3.98 5.29 11.41
N VAL A 97 -5.24 4.86 11.28
CA VAL A 97 -6.30 5.15 12.26
C VAL A 97 -5.99 4.50 13.61
N VAL A 98 -5.57 3.24 13.62
CA VAL A 98 -5.19 2.52 14.85
C VAL A 98 -3.97 3.17 15.51
N PHE A 99 -2.96 3.53 14.73
CA PHE A 99 -1.77 4.23 15.22
C PHE A 99 -2.13 5.58 15.82
N TYR A 100 -2.93 6.40 15.12
CA TYR A 100 -3.39 7.70 15.61
C TYR A 100 -4.13 7.57 16.94
N LYS A 101 -5.08 6.63 17.05
CA LYS A 101 -5.83 6.41 18.30
C LYS A 101 -4.93 6.06 19.48
N SER A 102 -3.87 5.29 19.22
CA SER A 102 -2.92 4.84 20.26
C SER A 102 -1.89 5.91 20.63
N ASN A 103 -1.64 6.88 19.75
CA ASN A 103 -0.58 7.89 19.90
C ASN A 103 -1.10 9.32 19.82
N LYS A 104 -2.39 9.53 20.08
CA LYS A 104 -3.13 10.78 19.79
C LYS A 104 -2.38 12.03 20.26
N GLU A 105 -1.96 12.07 21.52
CA GLU A 105 -1.29 13.23 22.11
C GLU A 105 0.03 13.59 21.44
N ASN A 106 0.74 12.60 20.90
CA ASN A 106 1.99 12.85 20.18
C ASN A 106 1.69 13.34 18.77
N VAL A 107 0.74 12.71 18.08
CA VAL A 107 0.36 13.09 16.71
C VAL A 107 -0.21 14.50 16.64
N GLU A 108 -1.04 14.91 17.60
CA GLU A 108 -1.70 16.22 17.58
C GLU A 108 -0.74 17.41 17.80
N LYS A 109 0.48 17.14 18.28
CA LYS A 109 1.56 18.13 18.41
C LYS A 109 2.39 18.28 17.14
N GLU A 110 2.30 17.33 16.21
CA GLU A 110 3.11 17.30 15.01
C GLU A 110 2.63 18.33 13.99
N GLU A 111 3.58 18.94 13.28
CA GLU A 111 3.29 19.97 12.28
C GLU A 111 2.41 19.42 11.14
N THR A 112 2.57 18.14 10.79
CA THR A 112 1.77 17.46 9.77
C THR A 112 0.29 17.34 10.18
N PHE A 113 0.00 17.16 11.47
CA PHE A 113 -1.38 17.21 11.97
C PHE A 113 -1.92 18.64 11.98
N LEU A 114 -1.14 19.59 12.49
CA LEU A 114 -1.57 21.00 12.59
C LEU A 114 -1.90 21.61 11.22
N LYS A 115 -1.15 21.24 10.18
CA LYS A 115 -1.36 21.69 8.79
C LYS A 115 -2.45 20.91 8.04
N ALA A 116 -2.91 19.77 8.55
CA ALA A 116 -3.92 18.97 7.87
C ALA A 116 -5.29 19.66 7.87
N SER A 117 -6.09 19.40 6.83
CA SER A 117 -7.46 19.91 6.75
C SER A 117 -8.33 19.29 7.85
N GLU A 118 -9.35 20.02 8.29
CA GLU A 118 -10.32 19.50 9.27
C GLU A 118 -11.03 18.23 8.75
N GLU A 119 -11.25 18.11 7.44
CA GLU A 119 -11.76 16.88 6.83
C GLU A 119 -10.83 15.68 7.07
N THR A 120 -9.51 15.88 6.94
CA THR A 120 -8.50 14.84 7.19
C THR A 120 -8.49 14.42 8.65
N LYS A 121 -8.49 15.39 9.56
CA LYS A 121 -8.52 15.15 11.00
C LYS A 121 -9.79 14.40 11.39
N ASN A 122 -10.94 14.85 10.90
CA ASN A 122 -12.23 14.19 11.13
C ASN A 122 -12.26 12.78 10.54
N GLY A 123 -11.66 12.57 9.37
CA GLY A 123 -11.55 11.26 8.73
C GLY A 123 -10.70 10.24 9.51
N LEU A 124 -9.77 10.71 10.34
CA LEU A 124 -8.96 9.87 11.25
C LEU A 124 -9.69 9.57 12.57
N ILE A 125 -10.55 10.49 13.02
CA ILE A 125 -11.33 10.38 14.25
C ILE A 125 -12.56 9.48 14.03
N VAL A 126 -13.23 9.61 12.90
CA VAL A 126 -14.41 8.81 12.55
C VAL A 126 -13.93 7.50 11.90
N PRO A 127 -14.14 6.33 12.54
CA PRO A 127 -13.75 5.07 11.93
C PRO A 127 -14.48 4.91 10.60
N PHE A 128 -13.74 4.63 9.53
CA PHE A 128 -14.33 4.10 8.32
C PHE A 128 -14.98 2.78 8.72
N VAL A 129 -16.30 2.71 8.62
CA VAL A 129 -16.99 1.42 8.62
C VAL A 129 -16.50 0.72 7.37
N LEU A 130 -15.69 -0.33 7.54
CA LEU A 130 -15.42 -1.26 6.46
C LEU A 130 -16.78 -1.83 6.07
N GLY A 131 -17.34 -1.35 4.95
CA GLY A 131 -18.48 -2.00 4.33
C GLY A 131 -18.09 -3.44 3.99
N PRO A 132 -19.03 -4.39 4.13
CA PRO A 132 -18.78 -5.82 3.94
C PRO A 132 -18.20 -6.15 2.55
#